data_AF-A0A150GEB1-F1
#
_entry.id   AF-A0A150GEB1-F1
#
_cell.length_a   1.000
_cell.length_b   1.000
_cell.length_c   1.000
_cell.angle_alpha   90.00
_cell.angle_beta   90.00
_cell.angle_gamma   90.00
#
_symmetry.space_group_name_H-M   'P 1'
#
loop_
_entity.id
_entity.type
_entity.pdbx_description
1 polymer ?
#
loop_
_entity_poly.entity_id
_entity_poly.type
_entity_poly.pdbx_seq_one_letter_code
_entity_poly.pdbx_strand_id
1 'polypeptide(L)'
;MTWPEPPNYYEAPKHGFKVTLENPQFPIVNPDPNITDAITNMRSENWSVVAGLASAGYVAGYYFGSRVYWAKPTALFTSIFLAKSGLLWGMSDSAHRLMGFKENSREVAANLPALRREAY
;
A
#
# COMPACT_ATOMS: atom_id res chain seq x y z
N MET A 1 41.30 9.94 -17.48
CA MET A 1 39.92 9.43 -17.61
C MET A 1 39.96 7.94 -17.35
N THR A 2 39.56 7.51 -16.15
CA THR A 2 39.44 6.09 -15.79
C THR A 2 38.02 5.64 -16.16
N TRP A 3 37.91 4.57 -16.93
CA TRP A 3 36.62 3.97 -17.27
C TRP A 3 35.89 3.52 -15.99
N PRO A 4 34.57 3.72 -15.87
CA PRO A 4 33.82 3.13 -14.77
C PRO A 4 33.94 1.60 -14.86
N GLU A 5 34.33 0.98 -13.75
CA GLU A 5 34.49 -0.47 -13.68
C GLU A 5 33.16 -1.17 -14.04
N PRO A 6 33.20 -2.27 -14.82
CA PRO A 6 32.01 -3.02 -15.15
C PRO A 6 31.37 -3.55 -13.86
N PRO A 7 30.03 -3.54 -13.74
CA PRO A 7 29.35 -4.01 -12.54
C PRO A 7 29.73 -5.47 -12.25
N ASN A 8 30.29 -5.71 -11.06
CA ASN A 8 30.73 -7.03 -10.63
C ASN A 8 29.50 -7.90 -10.29
N TYR A 9 29.22 -8.89 -11.14
CA TYR A 9 28.04 -9.78 -11.01
C TYR A 9 28.16 -10.83 -9.89
N TYR A 10 29.29 -10.90 -9.18
CA TYR A 10 29.56 -11.91 -8.14
C TYR A 10 29.42 -11.39 -6.70
N GLU A 11 29.19 -10.09 -6.50
CA GLU A 11 28.81 -9.58 -5.18
C GLU A 11 27.31 -9.83 -4.98
N ALA A 12 26.94 -10.49 -3.87
CA ALA A 12 25.56 -10.49 -3.42
C ALA A 12 25.13 -9.03 -3.26
N PRO A 13 24.06 -8.58 -3.93
CA PRO A 13 23.71 -7.17 -3.91
C PRO A 13 23.42 -6.78 -2.47
N LYS A 14 24.21 -5.85 -1.93
CA LYS A 14 24.11 -5.37 -0.53
C LYS A 14 22.71 -4.80 -0.22
N HIS A 15 21.96 -4.47 -1.26
CA HIS A 15 20.55 -4.14 -1.24
C HIS A 15 19.81 -5.17 -2.10
N GLY A 16 18.80 -5.84 -1.56
CA GLY A 16 17.99 -6.76 -2.36
C GLY A 16 17.32 -6.01 -3.51
N PHE A 17 17.86 -6.14 -4.73
CA PHE A 17 17.19 -5.62 -5.91
C PHE A 17 15.95 -6.49 -6.15
N LYS A 18 14.80 -5.97 -5.75
CA LYS A 18 13.52 -6.57 -6.08
C LYS A 18 13.31 -6.37 -7.57
N VAL A 19 13.64 -7.39 -8.36
CA VAL A 19 13.36 -7.44 -9.80
C VAL A 19 11.86 -7.29 -9.97
N THR A 20 11.43 -6.07 -10.28
CA THR A 20 10.03 -5.76 -10.55
C THR A 20 9.82 -6.03 -12.04
N LEU A 21 8.89 -6.95 -12.34
CA LEU A 21 8.62 -7.42 -13.71
C LEU A 21 8.00 -6.31 -14.59
N GLU A 22 7.49 -5.25 -13.96
CA GLU A 22 6.91 -4.09 -14.61
C GLU A 22 7.76 -2.84 -14.37
N ASN A 23 7.95 -2.04 -15.42
CA ASN A 23 8.56 -0.73 -15.28
C ASN A 23 7.52 0.28 -14.74
N PRO A 24 7.86 1.07 -13.71
CA PRO A 24 6.95 2.08 -13.17
C PRO A 24 6.63 3.13 -14.25
N GLN A 25 5.35 3.41 -14.44
CA GLN A 25 4.85 4.38 -15.41
C GLN A 25 4.85 5.82 -14.85
N PHE A 26 4.92 5.95 -13.53
CA PHE A 26 4.87 7.21 -12.79
C PHE A 26 6.17 7.44 -12.01
N PRO A 27 6.51 8.70 -11.67
CA PRO A 27 7.75 9.01 -10.94
C PRO A 27 7.81 8.26 -9.61
N ILE A 28 8.93 7.58 -9.34
CA ILE A 28 9.09 6.80 -8.12
C ILE A 28 9.34 7.75 -6.95
N VAL A 29 8.49 7.70 -5.92
CA VAL A 29 8.67 8.48 -4.69
C VAL A 29 9.53 7.71 -3.70
N ASN A 30 9.20 6.42 -3.49
CA ASN A 30 9.99 5.51 -2.67
C ASN A 30 9.96 4.10 -3.31
N PRO A 31 11.12 3.54 -3.73
CA PRO A 31 11.19 2.22 -4.34
C PRO A 31 10.94 1.07 -3.36
N ASP A 32 11.14 1.27 -2.06
CA ASP A 32 10.90 0.25 -1.02
C ASP A 32 10.16 0.87 0.18
N PRO A 33 8.84 1.08 0.07
CA PRO A 33 8.06 1.69 1.13
C PRO A 33 7.95 0.76 2.34
N ASN A 34 8.33 1.26 3.52
CA ASN A 34 8.10 0.54 4.77
C ASN A 34 6.59 0.57 5.14
N ILE A 35 6.18 -0.28 6.08
CA ILE A 35 4.79 -0.34 6.60
C ILE A 35 4.33 1.04 7.06
N THR A 36 5.18 1.78 7.77
CA THR A 36 4.88 3.13 8.23
C THR A 36 4.61 4.09 7.08
N ASP A 37 5.45 4.04 6.02
CA ASP A 37 5.32 4.92 4.85
C ASP A 37 4.04 4.62 4.05
N ALA A 38 3.68 3.34 3.96
CA ALA A 38 2.45 2.91 3.31
C ALA A 38 1.22 3.43 4.04
N ILE A 39 1.20 3.39 5.38
CA ILE A 39 0.08 3.84 6.21
C ILE A 39 -0.03 5.36 6.23
N THR A 40 1.08 6.09 6.36
CA THR A 40 1.06 7.56 6.40
C THR A 40 0.65 8.18 5.07
N ASN A 41 0.96 7.52 3.95
CA ASN A 41 0.54 7.94 2.60
C ASN A 41 -0.81 7.34 2.14
N MET A 42 -1.57 6.66 3.00
CA MET A 42 -2.91 6.22 2.64
C MET A 42 -3.84 7.42 2.41
N ARG A 43 -4.50 7.44 1.25
CA ARG A 43 -5.55 8.41 0.94
C ARG A 43 -6.76 8.22 1.86
N SER A 44 -7.53 9.29 2.08
CA SER A 44 -8.80 9.26 2.83
C SER A 44 -9.80 8.25 2.25
N GLU A 45 -9.79 8.07 0.92
CA GLU A 45 -10.56 7.05 0.21
C GLU A 45 -10.24 5.64 0.73
N ASN A 46 -8.96 5.31 0.95
CA ASN A 46 -8.56 3.99 1.43
C ASN A 46 -9.05 3.76 2.88
N TRP A 47 -9.04 4.80 3.72
CA TRP A 47 -9.62 4.74 5.06
C TRP A 47 -11.14 4.56 5.06
N SER A 48 -11.84 5.18 4.10
CA SER A 48 -13.28 4.97 3.94
C SER A 48 -13.62 3.54 3.54
N VAL A 49 -12.79 2.90 2.71
CA VAL A 49 -12.94 1.48 2.35
C VAL A 49 -12.72 0.57 3.55
N VAL A 50 -11.71 0.85 4.39
CA VAL A 50 -11.48 0.10 5.64
C VAL A 50 -12.71 0.18 6.56
N ALA A 51 -13.24 1.38 6.79
CA ALA A 51 -14.42 1.58 7.62
C ALA A 51 -15.69 0.93 7.02
N GLY A 52 -15.86 1.02 5.70
CA GLY A 52 -16.94 0.37 4.96
C GLY A 52 -16.88 -1.15 5.08
N LEU A 53 -15.70 -1.75 4.91
CA LEU A 53 -15.52 -3.19 5.05
C LEU A 53 -15.72 -3.65 6.51
N ALA A 54 -15.24 -2.88 7.49
CA ALA A 54 -15.42 -3.20 8.91
C ALA A 54 -16.91 -3.23 9.32
N SER A 55 -17.67 -2.24 8.87
CA SER A 55 -19.11 -2.13 9.15
C SER A 55 -19.92 -3.18 8.39
N ALA A 56 -19.64 -3.40 7.11
CA ALA A 56 -20.23 -4.49 6.33
C ALA A 56 -19.95 -5.85 6.96
N GLY A 57 -18.72 -6.06 7.46
CA GLY A 57 -18.34 -7.28 8.16
C GLY A 57 -19.10 -7.49 9.46
N TYR A 58 -19.35 -6.43 10.23
CA TYR A 58 -20.16 -6.54 11.44
C TYR A 58 -21.60 -6.97 11.14
N VAL A 59 -22.24 -6.33 10.14
CA VAL A 59 -23.62 -6.65 9.75
C VAL A 59 -23.72 -8.08 9.20
N ALA A 60 -22.81 -8.46 8.32
CA ALA A 60 -22.76 -9.81 7.77
C ALA A 60 -22.55 -10.86 8.86
N GLY A 61 -21.59 -10.65 9.76
CA GLY A 61 -21.33 -11.59 10.85
C GLY A 61 -22.47 -11.68 11.86
N TYR A 62 -23.15 -10.58 12.16
CA TYR A 62 -24.34 -10.62 13.00
C TYR A 62 -25.46 -11.44 12.34
N TYR A 63 -25.69 -11.24 11.05
CA TYR A 63 -26.70 -11.99 10.30
C TYR A 63 -26.39 -13.50 10.28
N PHE A 64 -25.17 -13.90 9.91
CA PHE A 64 -24.80 -15.32 9.89
C PHE A 64 -24.72 -15.92 11.29
N GLY A 65 -24.23 -15.16 12.27
CA GLY A 65 -24.11 -15.58 13.66
C GLY A 65 -25.44 -15.74 14.38
N SER A 66 -26.45 -14.95 14.00
CA SER A 66 -27.81 -15.08 14.54
C SER A 66 -28.42 -16.46 14.26
N ARG A 67 -28.04 -17.09 13.13
CA ARG A 67 -28.48 -18.45 12.76
C ARG A 67 -27.84 -19.55 13.60
N VAL A 68 -26.72 -19.25 14.27
CA VAL A 68 -25.93 -20.21 15.06
C VAL A 68 -25.97 -19.84 16.56
N TYR A 69 -26.81 -18.88 16.96
CA TYR A 69 -26.89 -18.32 18.33
C TYR A 69 -25.56 -17.72 18.85
N TRP A 70 -24.60 -17.46 17.96
CA TRP A 70 -23.25 -16.95 18.24
C TRP A 70 -23.05 -15.57 17.62
N ALA A 71 -24.10 -14.75 17.58
CA ALA A 71 -24.13 -13.48 16.86
C ALA A 71 -23.03 -12.49 17.29
N LYS A 72 -22.73 -12.39 18.59
CA LYS A 72 -21.71 -11.47 19.11
C LYS A 72 -20.29 -11.83 18.69
N PRO A 73 -19.78 -13.07 18.93
CA PRO A 73 -18.40 -13.42 18.55
C PRO A 73 -18.20 -13.45 17.03
N THR A 74 -19.20 -13.91 16.28
CA THR A 74 -19.13 -13.93 14.81
C THR A 74 -19.13 -12.53 14.21
N ALA A 75 -19.96 -11.60 14.67
CA ALA A 75 -19.96 -10.20 14.22
C ALA A 75 -18.63 -9.50 14.48
N LEU A 76 -18.02 -9.72 15.64
CA LEU A 76 -16.71 -9.16 15.97
C LEU A 76 -15.61 -9.76 15.08
N PHE A 77 -15.60 -11.09 14.92
CA PHE A 77 -14.59 -11.76 14.11
C PHE A 77 -14.64 -11.33 12.65
N THR A 78 -15.83 -11.32 12.03
CA THR A 78 -15.99 -10.92 10.63
C THR A 78 -15.68 -9.45 10.42
N SER A 79 -16.04 -8.57 11.37
CA SER A 79 -15.69 -7.15 11.31
C SER A 79 -14.17 -6.95 11.36
N ILE A 80 -13.46 -7.60 12.30
CA ILE A 80 -12.00 -7.51 12.41
C ILE A 80 -11.33 -8.08 11.15
N PHE A 81 -11.83 -9.21 10.65
CA PHE A 81 -11.28 -9.85 9.45
C PHE A 81 -11.39 -8.93 8.23
N LEU A 82 -12.59 -8.41 7.95
CA LEU A 82 -12.83 -7.53 6.81
C LEU A 82 -12.12 -6.17 6.96
N ALA A 83 -12.04 -5.62 8.18
CA ALA A 83 -11.25 -4.43 8.45
C ALA A 83 -9.76 -4.63 8.12
N LYS A 84 -9.18 -5.76 8.53
CA LYS A 84 -7.79 -6.11 8.22
C LYS A 84 -7.58 -6.30 6.72
N SER A 85 -8.49 -6.99 6.02
CA SER A 85 -8.42 -7.13 4.56
C SER A 85 -8.46 -5.78 3.85
N GLY A 86 -9.33 -4.87 4.29
CA GLY A 86 -9.39 -3.50 3.78
C GLY A 86 -8.10 -2.72 4.02
N LEU A 87 -7.50 -2.88 5.21
CA LEU A 87 -6.25 -2.20 5.56
C LEU A 87 -5.10 -2.69 4.69
N LEU A 88 -4.95 -4.01 4.54
CA LEU A 88 -3.92 -4.60 3.68
C LEU A 88 -4.07 -4.18 2.23
N TRP A 89 -5.31 -4.12 1.74
CA TRP A 89 -5.59 -3.61 0.39
C TRP A 89 -5.21 -2.13 0.26
N GLY A 90 -5.60 -1.29 1.22
CA GLY A 90 -5.27 0.13 1.23
C GLY A 90 -3.76 0.41 1.35
N MET A 91 -3.03 -0.40 2.12
CA MET A 91 -1.57 -0.36 2.22
C MET A 91 -0.90 -0.80 0.92
N SER A 92 -1.39 -1.88 0.31
CA SER A 92 -0.89 -2.35 -0.98
C SER A 92 -1.08 -1.28 -2.05
N ASP A 93 -2.27 -0.70 -2.15
CA ASP A 93 -2.59 0.37 -3.09
C ASP A 93 -1.74 1.64 -2.84
N SER A 94 -1.46 1.98 -1.59
CA SER A 94 -0.52 3.05 -1.22
C SER A 94 0.91 2.75 -1.67
N ALA A 95 1.40 1.55 -1.40
CA ALA A 95 2.74 1.12 -1.81
C ALA A 95 2.90 1.13 -3.35
N HIS A 96 1.89 0.68 -4.10
CA HIS A 96 1.92 0.72 -5.56
C HIS A 96 1.99 2.16 -6.12
N ARG A 97 1.34 3.14 -5.46
CA ARG A 97 1.49 4.55 -5.82
C ARG A 97 2.88 5.08 -5.51
N LEU A 98 3.45 4.74 -4.35
CA LEU A 98 4.80 5.17 -3.95
C LEU A 98 5.89 4.61 -4.86
N MET A 99 5.73 3.36 -5.29
CA MET A 99 6.62 2.68 -6.23
C MET A 99 6.43 3.13 -7.70
N GLY A 100 5.43 3.96 -8.00
CA GLY A 100 5.20 4.50 -9.35
C GLY A 100 4.45 3.57 -10.31
N PHE A 101 3.79 2.52 -9.81
CA PHE A 101 2.93 1.63 -10.61
C PHE A 101 1.54 2.22 -10.89
N LYS A 102 1.12 3.21 -10.10
CA LYS A 102 -0.19 3.87 -10.20
C LYS A 102 -0.03 5.39 -10.06
N GLU A 103 -1.03 6.12 -10.55
CA GLU A 103 -1.05 7.58 -10.53
C GLU A 103 -0.78 8.12 -9.11
N ASN A 104 0.29 8.91 -8.99
CA ASN A 104 0.83 9.37 -7.72
C ASN A 104 1.07 10.88 -7.64
N SER A 105 0.28 11.66 -8.40
CA SER A 105 0.35 13.13 -8.47
C SER A 105 0.29 13.81 -7.08
N ARG A 106 -0.53 13.29 -6.17
CA ARG A 106 -0.68 13.80 -4.80
C ARG A 106 0.52 13.45 -3.91
N GLU A 107 1.04 12.24 -4.07
CA GLU A 107 2.15 11.68 -3.28
C GLU A 107 3.48 12.33 -3.67
N VAL A 108 3.68 12.65 -4.95
CA VAL A 108 4.82 13.44 -5.43
C VAL A 108 4.77 14.86 -4.86
N ALA A 109 3.59 15.49 -4.86
CA ALA A 109 3.43 16.84 -4.32
C ALA A 109 3.66 16.90 -2.79
N ALA A 110 3.32 15.84 -2.06
CA ALA A 110 3.49 15.77 -0.61
C ALA A 110 4.94 15.45 -0.18
N ASN A 111 5.61 14.53 -0.88
CA ASN A 111 6.92 14.00 -0.45
C ASN A 111 8.11 14.61 -1.18
N LEU A 112 7.91 15.16 -2.39
CA LEU A 112 8.97 15.71 -3.24
C LEU A 112 8.63 17.14 -3.69
N PRO A 113 8.58 18.12 -2.77
CA PRO A 113 8.26 19.51 -3.12
C PRO A 113 9.28 20.14 -4.08
N ALA A 114 10.49 19.59 -4.18
CA ALA A 114 11.53 20.03 -5.10
C ALA A 114 11.24 19.69 -6.57
N LEU A 115 10.67 18.51 -6.87
CA LEU A 115 10.32 18.09 -8.24
C LEU A 115 9.11 18.86 -8.80
N ARG A 116 8.37 19.58 -7.95
CA ARG A 116 7.30 20.49 -8.37
C ARG A 116 7.82 21.68 -9.19
N ARG A 117 9.10 22.03 -9.07
CA ARG A 117 9.72 23.17 -9.77
C ARG A 117 10.22 22.84 -11.18
N GLU A 118 10.44 21.57 -11.51
CA GLU A 118 10.98 21.16 -12.81
C GLU A 118 9.89 20.81 -13.85
N ALA A 119 8.62 20.93 -13.47
CA ALA A 119 7.48 20.63 -14.34
C ALA A 119 6.79 21.89 -14.94
N TYR A 120 7.46 23.05 -14.92
CA TYR A 120 7.02 24.29 -15.55
C TYR A 120 7.96 24.72 -16.67
#